data_AF-A0A4V6P220-F1
#
_entry.id   AF-A0A4V6P220-F1
#
_cell.length_a   1.000
_cell.length_b   1.000
_cell.length_c   1.000
_cell.angle_alpha   90.00
_cell.angle_beta   90.00
_cell.angle_gamma   90.00
#
_symmetry.space_group_name_H-M   'P 1'
#
loop_
_entity.id
_entity.type
_entity.pdbx_description
1 polymer ?
#
loop_
_entity_poly.entity_id
_entity_poly.type
_entity_poly.pdbx_seq_one_letter_code
_entity_poly.pdbx_strand_id
1 'polypeptide(L)'
;MRRKPHRTAALLAFFAFLGSPLAAGASPSSASETPSALNLGEGIYAAHRDVLNGTGSRPLRKIADDVIRFSSTPALGAPGYIIELHGKTRDQGPQVLARFFRHGIDRWDPDGEMRFALSEDAYDDLAGTIDELLAQGTPESRGQVRWICMDGPGFVTERLTKGRAHWLSGFCGDNPNNAIAALLDGLLEQQVASRLPSLKTRKSPRL
;
A
#
# COMPACT_ATOMS: atom_id res chain seq x y z
N MET A 1 -36.78 -7.54 44.75
CA MET A 1 -36.50 -6.34 45.56
C MET A 1 -36.37 -5.13 44.64
N ARG A 2 -37.23 -4.12 44.80
CA ARG A 2 -37.24 -2.84 44.06
C ARG A 2 -36.48 -1.76 44.86
N ARG A 3 -35.49 -1.07 44.28
CA ARG A 3 -35.07 0.34 44.56
C ARG A 3 -34.21 0.80 43.35
N LYS A 4 -34.73 1.66 42.45
CA LYS A 4 -34.83 3.14 42.41
C LYS A 4 -33.68 3.78 41.59
N PRO A 5 -33.99 4.66 40.61
CA PRO A 5 -33.02 5.34 39.77
C PRO A 5 -32.58 6.69 40.36
N HIS A 6 -31.34 7.10 40.10
CA HIS A 6 -30.88 8.47 40.35
C HIS A 6 -30.77 9.24 39.02
N ARG A 7 -31.56 10.30 38.94
CA ARG A 7 -31.47 11.43 38.01
C ARG A 7 -30.69 12.55 38.69
N THR A 8 -29.78 13.21 37.98
CA THR A 8 -29.37 14.65 38.07
C THR A 8 -28.08 14.80 37.26
N ALA A 9 -27.72 15.90 36.59
CA ALA A 9 -28.35 17.17 36.25
C ALA A 9 -27.49 17.77 35.11
N ALA A 10 -28.11 18.61 34.28
CA ALA A 10 -27.46 19.38 33.23
C ALA A 10 -26.53 20.47 33.78
N LEU A 11 -25.48 20.81 33.04
CA LEU A 11 -24.84 22.12 33.11
C LEU A 11 -24.57 22.62 31.69
N LEU A 12 -25.42 23.54 31.24
CA LEU A 12 -25.20 24.40 30.08
C LEU A 12 -24.27 25.53 30.50
N ALA A 13 -23.14 25.71 29.81
CA ALA A 13 -22.33 26.92 29.88
C ALA A 13 -22.44 27.64 28.54
N PHE A 14 -23.15 28.77 28.58
CA PHE A 14 -23.25 29.78 27.54
C PHE A 14 -21.98 30.65 27.62
N PHE A 15 -21.17 30.69 26.56
CA PHE A 15 -20.20 31.77 26.37
C PHE A 15 -20.46 32.43 25.03
N ALA A 16 -21.12 33.58 25.12
CA ALA A 16 -21.14 34.58 24.06
C ALA A 16 -19.80 35.34 24.11
N PHE A 17 -19.07 35.33 23.00
CA PHE A 17 -17.99 36.30 22.77
C PHE A 17 -18.26 36.99 21.44
N LEU A 18 -18.69 38.24 21.55
CA LEU A 18 -18.76 39.22 20.46
C LEU A 18 -17.37 39.86 20.32
N GLY A 19 -16.83 39.85 19.11
CA GLY A 19 -15.59 40.57 18.79
C GLY A 19 -15.13 40.34 17.36
N SER A 20 -15.60 41.18 16.43
CA SER A 20 -15.02 41.31 15.09
C SER A 20 -13.69 42.07 15.15
N PRO A 21 -12.79 41.88 14.18
CA PRO A 21 -12.74 42.86 13.09
C PRO A 21 -12.54 42.27 11.69
N LEU A 22 -13.01 43.05 10.71
CA LEU A 22 -12.75 42.91 9.28
C LEU A 22 -11.23 42.77 9.02
N ALA A 23 -10.84 41.67 8.36
CA ALA A 23 -9.57 41.59 7.66
C ALA A 23 -9.80 41.79 6.17
N ALA A 24 -9.05 42.74 5.62
CA ALA A 24 -9.01 43.13 4.22
C ALA A 24 -8.59 41.96 3.31
N GLY A 25 -9.02 42.05 2.06
CA GLY A 25 -8.99 40.98 1.07
C GLY A 25 -7.61 40.39 0.78
N ALA A 26 -7.59 39.06 0.68
CA ALA A 26 -6.67 38.32 -0.15
C ALA A 26 -7.45 37.84 -1.37
N SER A 27 -6.99 38.22 -2.56
CA SER A 27 -7.43 37.63 -3.83
C SER A 27 -7.38 36.10 -3.74
N PRO A 28 -8.40 35.36 -4.20
CA PRO A 28 -8.25 33.93 -4.42
C PRO A 28 -7.26 33.77 -5.58
N SER A 29 -5.98 33.57 -5.24
CA SER A 29 -5.04 33.00 -6.18
C SER A 29 -5.58 31.60 -6.46
N SER A 30 -6.22 31.47 -7.62
CA SER A 30 -6.48 30.19 -8.27
C SER A 30 -5.13 29.57 -8.63
N ALA A 31 -4.36 29.20 -7.62
CA ALA A 31 -3.34 28.19 -7.76
C ALA A 31 -4.11 26.93 -8.11
N SER A 32 -4.03 26.57 -9.38
CA SER A 32 -4.38 25.23 -9.85
C SER A 32 -3.53 24.27 -9.05
N GLU A 33 -4.09 23.74 -7.96
CA GLU A 33 -3.61 22.53 -7.33
C GLU A 33 -3.74 21.43 -8.37
N THR A 34 -2.69 21.28 -9.18
CA THR A 34 -2.41 20.00 -9.81
C THR A 34 -2.44 18.99 -8.66
N PRO A 35 -3.22 17.91 -8.72
CA PRO A 35 -3.30 16.96 -7.61
C PRO A 35 -1.95 16.28 -7.42
N SER A 36 -1.08 16.93 -6.66
CA SER A 36 0.21 16.42 -6.18
C SER A 36 -0.06 15.52 -4.96
N ALA A 37 -0.98 14.56 -5.13
CA ALA A 37 -1.69 13.91 -4.03
C ALA A 37 -1.42 12.39 -3.91
N LEU A 38 -0.37 11.89 -4.57
CA LEU A 38 0.32 10.70 -4.09
C LEU A 38 1.29 11.18 -3.00
N ASN A 39 0.87 11.04 -1.74
CA ASN A 39 1.60 11.46 -0.54
C ASN A 39 3.09 11.15 -0.66
N LEU A 40 3.90 12.19 -0.83
CA LEU A 40 5.36 12.14 -0.87
C LEU A 40 5.89 11.82 0.54
N GLY A 41 5.82 10.55 0.95
CA GLY A 41 6.84 9.98 1.82
C GLY A 41 8.28 10.26 1.36
N GLU A 42 9.26 9.65 2.02
CA GLU A 42 10.67 9.84 1.68
C GLU A 42 11.14 8.70 0.78
N GLY A 43 11.74 9.04 -0.35
CA GLY A 43 12.41 8.10 -1.26
C GLY A 43 13.05 8.81 -2.45
N ILE A 44 14.11 8.23 -3.00
CA ILE A 44 15.03 8.93 -3.93
C ILE A 44 14.43 9.15 -5.33
N TYR A 45 13.40 8.38 -5.69
CA TYR A 45 12.80 8.41 -7.02
C TYR A 45 11.28 8.59 -6.93
N ALA A 46 10.73 9.35 -7.89
CA ALA A 46 9.29 9.48 -8.04
C ALA A 46 8.68 8.12 -8.42
N ALA A 47 7.50 7.79 -7.88
CA ALA A 47 6.71 6.60 -8.21
C ALA A 47 6.10 6.64 -9.64
N HIS A 48 6.78 7.31 -10.57
CA HIS A 48 6.22 7.70 -11.86
C HIS A 48 6.41 6.61 -12.91
N ARG A 49 5.28 6.00 -13.32
CA ARG A 49 5.06 5.02 -14.42
C ARG A 49 4.94 3.54 -14.03
N ASP A 50 4.60 3.26 -12.79
CA ASP A 50 4.28 1.90 -12.34
C ASP A 50 2.80 1.53 -12.67
N VAL A 51 2.46 0.23 -12.70
CA VAL A 51 1.08 -0.32 -12.69
C VAL A 51 0.16 0.42 -11.71
N LEU A 52 0.68 0.96 -10.61
CA LEU A 52 -0.07 1.83 -9.68
C LEU A 52 -0.75 3.01 -10.38
N ASN A 53 -0.04 3.74 -11.25
CA ASN A 53 -0.60 4.88 -11.97
C ASN A 53 -1.55 4.43 -13.08
N GLY A 54 -1.15 3.41 -13.83
CA GLY A 54 -1.96 2.88 -14.93
C GLY A 54 -3.30 2.29 -14.48
N THR A 55 -3.39 1.85 -13.22
CA THR A 55 -4.61 1.27 -12.62
C THR A 55 -5.40 2.26 -11.77
N GLY A 56 -4.95 3.51 -11.66
CA GLY A 56 -5.59 4.51 -10.79
C GLY A 56 -5.61 4.07 -9.31
N SER A 57 -4.54 3.43 -8.85
CA SER A 57 -4.46 2.88 -7.50
C SER A 57 -4.63 3.98 -6.44
N ARG A 58 -5.45 3.68 -5.42
CA ARG A 58 -5.76 4.60 -4.32
C ARG A 58 -4.48 4.97 -3.55
N PRO A 59 -4.34 6.19 -3.01
CA PRO A 59 -3.22 6.52 -2.14
C PRO A 59 -3.28 5.70 -0.84
N LEU A 60 -2.12 5.37 -0.24
CA LEU A 60 -2.03 4.48 0.95
C LEU A 60 -2.97 4.87 2.09
N ARG A 61 -3.08 6.17 2.39
CA ARG A 61 -3.97 6.70 3.46
C ARG A 61 -5.47 6.45 3.22
N LYS A 62 -5.85 6.07 2.00
CA LYS A 62 -7.23 5.67 1.65
C LYS A 62 -7.40 4.15 1.63
N ILE A 63 -6.32 3.40 1.86
CA ILE A 63 -6.32 1.94 1.97
C ILE A 63 -6.49 1.56 3.44
N ALA A 64 -5.52 1.93 4.30
CA ALA A 64 -5.54 1.68 5.74
C ALA A 64 -4.58 2.63 6.49
N ASP A 65 -4.64 2.65 7.82
CA ASP A 65 -3.69 3.38 8.68
C ASP A 65 -2.32 2.68 8.77
N ASP A 66 -2.31 1.38 8.49
CA ASP A 66 -1.14 0.52 8.46
C ASP A 66 -1.19 -0.37 7.20
N VAL A 67 -0.34 -0.07 6.22
CA VAL A 67 -0.34 -0.80 4.94
C VAL A 67 1.07 -0.89 4.35
N ILE A 68 1.34 -2.04 3.74
CA ILE A 68 2.45 -2.22 2.80
C ILE A 68 1.82 -2.43 1.43
N ARG A 69 2.30 -1.71 0.41
CA ARG A 69 1.93 -1.95 -0.98
C ARG A 69 3.19 -2.22 -1.77
N PHE A 70 3.20 -3.35 -2.45
CA PHE A 70 4.20 -3.70 -3.43
C PHE A 70 3.56 -3.70 -4.81
N SER A 71 4.24 -3.14 -5.79
CA SER A 71 3.84 -3.22 -7.19
C SER A 71 4.98 -3.74 -8.03
N SER A 72 4.66 -4.60 -8.98
CA SER A 72 5.56 -5.07 -10.03
C SER A 72 5.09 -4.54 -11.38
N THR A 73 6.01 -3.89 -12.08
CA THR A 73 5.85 -3.34 -13.43
C THR A 73 6.97 -3.92 -14.31
N PRO A 74 6.89 -5.21 -14.67
CA PRO A 74 7.94 -5.83 -15.44
C PRO A 74 7.97 -5.31 -16.87
N ALA A 75 9.15 -5.37 -17.48
CA ALA A 75 9.36 -4.95 -18.85
C ALA A 75 8.69 -5.89 -19.86
N LEU A 76 8.63 -5.45 -21.13
CA LEU A 76 8.40 -6.30 -22.30
C LEU A 76 7.07 -7.10 -22.29
N GLY A 77 6.03 -6.55 -21.66
CA GLY A 77 4.68 -7.14 -21.71
C GLY A 77 4.43 -8.30 -20.74
N ALA A 78 5.35 -8.55 -19.81
CA ALA A 78 5.13 -9.50 -18.73
C ALA A 78 3.96 -9.05 -17.81
N PRO A 79 3.29 -9.99 -17.13
CA PRO A 79 2.19 -9.67 -16.23
C PRO A 79 2.71 -8.89 -15.01
N GLY A 80 2.03 -7.79 -14.69
CA GLY A 80 2.28 -7.00 -13.49
C GLY A 80 1.36 -7.40 -12.35
N TYR A 81 1.69 -6.99 -11.14
CA TYR A 81 0.83 -7.25 -9.98
C TYR A 81 0.99 -6.19 -8.91
N ILE A 82 -0.04 -6.06 -8.07
CA ILE A 82 -0.05 -5.22 -6.88
C ILE A 82 -0.40 -6.11 -5.70
N ILE A 83 0.45 -6.14 -4.68
CA ILE A 83 0.18 -6.79 -3.39
C ILE A 83 -0.01 -5.70 -2.35
N GLU A 84 -1.16 -5.69 -1.70
CA GLU A 84 -1.43 -4.86 -0.54
C GLU A 84 -1.52 -5.75 0.70
N LEU A 85 -0.69 -5.48 1.70
CA LEU A 85 -0.75 -6.09 3.02
C LEU A 85 -1.35 -5.08 3.98
N HIS A 86 -2.59 -5.34 4.37
CA HIS A 86 -3.39 -4.51 5.25
C HIS A 86 -3.13 -4.96 6.68
N GLY A 87 -2.66 -4.05 7.52
CA GLY A 87 -2.55 -4.30 8.95
C GLY A 87 -3.91 -4.50 9.60
N LYS A 88 -3.89 -4.84 10.89
CA LYS A 88 -5.12 -5.05 11.67
C LYS A 88 -5.93 -3.75 11.75
N THR A 89 -7.22 -3.87 11.50
CA THR A 89 -8.21 -2.82 11.76
C THR A 89 -9.03 -3.18 13.01
N ARG A 90 -9.90 -2.27 13.46
CA ARG A 90 -10.77 -2.51 14.61
C ARG A 90 -11.65 -3.77 14.45
N ASP A 91 -12.08 -4.04 13.21
CA ASP A 91 -13.11 -5.04 12.93
C ASP A 91 -12.58 -6.24 12.11
N GLN A 92 -11.33 -6.17 11.62
CA GLN A 92 -10.74 -7.20 10.77
C GLN A 92 -9.26 -7.40 11.10
N GLY A 93 -8.84 -8.67 11.17
CA GLY A 93 -7.42 -9.03 11.26
C GLY A 93 -6.65 -8.70 9.97
N PRO A 94 -5.32 -8.90 9.97
CA PRO A 94 -4.48 -8.61 8.81
C PRO A 94 -4.89 -9.38 7.55
N GLN A 95 -4.78 -8.73 6.40
CA GLN A 95 -5.21 -9.28 5.11
C GLN A 95 -4.21 -8.97 4.02
N VAL A 96 -4.10 -9.90 3.07
CA VAL A 96 -3.37 -9.69 1.82
C VAL A 96 -4.36 -9.64 0.66
N LEU A 97 -4.18 -8.64 -0.18
CA LEU A 97 -4.86 -8.47 -1.46
C LEU A 97 -3.82 -8.44 -2.57
N ALA A 98 -3.76 -9.49 -3.39
CA ALA A 98 -2.95 -9.51 -4.60
C ALA A 98 -3.84 -9.34 -5.82
N ARG A 99 -3.54 -8.35 -6.67
CA ARG A 99 -4.21 -8.09 -7.94
C ARG A 99 -3.21 -8.28 -9.07
N PHE A 100 -3.62 -9.00 -10.10
CA PHE A 100 -2.79 -9.35 -11.25
C PHE A 100 -3.29 -8.60 -12.48
N PHE A 101 -2.35 -8.22 -13.34
CA PHE A 101 -2.62 -7.41 -14.52
C PHE A 101 -1.86 -7.95 -15.72
N ARG A 102 -2.51 -7.99 -16.87
CA ARG A 102 -1.86 -8.19 -18.16
C ARG A 102 -1.48 -6.84 -18.75
N HIS A 103 -0.33 -6.79 -19.40
CA HIS A 103 0.12 -5.60 -20.12
C HIS A 103 -0.51 -5.59 -21.52
N GLY A 104 -1.52 -4.73 -21.71
CA GLY A 104 -2.05 -4.39 -23.03
C GLY A 104 -1.09 -3.48 -23.81
N ILE A 105 -1.47 -3.06 -25.01
CA ILE A 105 -0.63 -2.16 -25.82
C ILE A 105 -0.52 -0.77 -25.19
N ASP A 106 -1.59 -0.28 -24.57
CA ASP A 106 -1.72 1.09 -24.07
C ASP A 106 -2.17 1.17 -22.60
N ARG A 107 -2.43 0.03 -21.94
CA ARG A 107 -2.97 -0.02 -20.57
C ARG A 107 -2.70 -1.34 -19.85
N TRP A 108 -2.90 -1.32 -18.54
CA TRP A 108 -2.94 -2.52 -17.71
C TRP A 108 -4.36 -3.05 -17.62
N ASP A 109 -4.58 -4.28 -18.09
CA ASP A 109 -5.88 -4.94 -18.00
C ASP A 109 -5.90 -5.87 -16.76
N PRO A 110 -6.89 -5.75 -15.86
CA PRO A 110 -7.02 -6.66 -14.73
C PRO A 110 -7.19 -8.11 -15.20
N ASP A 111 -6.46 -9.03 -14.57
CA ASP A 111 -6.44 -10.45 -14.93
C ASP A 111 -6.92 -11.36 -13.80
N GLY A 112 -6.77 -10.93 -12.55
CA GLY A 112 -7.22 -11.71 -11.42
C GLY A 112 -7.02 -11.02 -10.09
N GLU A 113 -7.63 -11.60 -9.05
CA GLU A 113 -7.50 -11.13 -7.67
C GLU A 113 -7.43 -12.32 -6.72
N MET A 114 -6.55 -12.23 -5.73
CA MET A 114 -6.45 -13.16 -4.62
C MET A 114 -6.51 -12.42 -3.29
N ARG A 115 -7.35 -12.93 -2.38
CA ARG A 115 -7.43 -12.47 -0.99
C ARG A 115 -7.18 -13.62 -0.03
N PHE A 116 -6.45 -13.35 1.04
CA PHE A 116 -6.31 -14.24 2.18
C PHE A 116 -5.99 -13.46 3.45
N ALA A 117 -6.34 -14.05 4.60
CA ALA A 117 -5.98 -13.50 5.90
C ALA A 117 -4.58 -13.97 6.30
N LEU A 118 -3.87 -13.15 7.07
CA LEU A 118 -2.67 -13.53 7.81
C LEU A 118 -3.01 -13.58 9.31
N SER A 119 -2.28 -14.40 10.07
CA SER A 119 -2.27 -14.22 11.52
C SER A 119 -1.60 -12.88 11.88
N GLU A 120 -1.89 -12.36 13.07
CA GLU A 120 -1.25 -11.15 13.58
C GLU A 120 0.28 -11.33 13.61
N ASP A 121 0.77 -12.41 14.21
CA ASP A 121 2.20 -12.73 14.26
C ASP A 121 2.85 -12.80 12.87
N ALA A 122 2.21 -13.45 11.89
CA ALA A 122 2.77 -13.57 10.54
C ALA A 122 2.79 -12.23 9.78
N TYR A 123 1.82 -11.36 10.05
CA TYR A 123 1.83 -10.00 9.52
C TYR A 123 2.96 -9.19 10.17
N ASP A 124 3.08 -9.23 11.50
CA ASP A 124 4.08 -8.46 12.24
C ASP A 124 5.50 -8.88 11.87
N ASP A 125 5.78 -10.18 11.73
CA ASP A 125 7.07 -10.71 11.29
C ASP A 125 7.42 -10.25 9.86
N LEU A 126 6.46 -10.34 8.94
CA LEU A 126 6.65 -9.93 7.55
C LEU A 126 6.81 -8.41 7.42
N ALA A 127 5.98 -7.63 8.13
CA ALA A 127 6.04 -6.18 8.15
C ALA A 127 7.36 -5.69 8.78
N GLY A 128 7.80 -6.30 9.88
CA GLY A 128 9.09 -6.00 10.51
C GLY A 128 10.26 -6.26 9.56
N THR A 129 10.27 -7.40 8.87
CA THR A 129 11.29 -7.73 7.87
C THR A 129 11.31 -6.71 6.71
N ILE A 130 10.13 -6.30 6.23
CA ILE A 130 10.02 -5.29 5.17
C ILE A 130 10.47 -3.91 5.66
N ASP A 131 10.10 -3.52 6.88
CA ASP A 131 10.54 -2.25 7.49
C ASP A 131 12.07 -2.22 7.63
N GLU A 132 12.71 -3.33 8.01
CA GLU A 132 14.18 -3.46 8.05
C GLU A 132 14.83 -3.30 6.66
N LEU A 133 14.25 -3.92 5.62
CA LEU A 133 14.73 -3.80 4.25
C LEU A 133 14.54 -2.37 3.70
N LEU A 134 13.41 -1.72 4.02
CA LEU A 134 13.15 -0.33 3.64
C LEU A 134 14.13 0.63 4.33
N ALA A 135 14.45 0.39 5.60
CA ALA A 135 15.39 1.21 6.37
C ALA A 135 16.84 1.16 5.82
N GLN A 136 17.23 0.09 5.12
CA GLN A 136 18.52 0.01 4.43
C GLN A 136 18.62 1.02 3.27
N GLY A 137 17.47 1.46 2.73
CA GLY A 137 17.38 2.43 1.66
C GLY A 137 17.91 1.90 0.33
N THR A 138 18.14 2.81 -0.62
CA THR A 138 18.84 2.46 -1.86
C THR A 138 20.34 2.42 -1.56
N PRO A 139 21.07 1.37 -2.00
CA PRO A 139 22.51 1.32 -1.83
C PRO A 139 23.15 2.64 -2.31
N GLU A 140 23.91 3.30 -1.43
CA GLU A 140 24.63 4.50 -1.82
C GLU A 140 25.61 4.13 -2.94
N SER A 141 25.44 4.77 -4.09
CA SER A 141 26.39 4.70 -5.20
C SER A 141 27.70 5.35 -4.75
N ARG A 142 28.54 4.63 -4.01
CA ARG A 142 29.91 5.03 -3.63
C ARG A 142 30.79 5.06 -4.88
N GLY A 143 30.60 6.07 -5.73
CA GLY A 143 31.35 6.26 -6.97
C GLY A 143 31.08 5.22 -8.07
N GLN A 144 30.20 4.24 -7.86
CA GLN A 144 29.78 3.30 -8.89
C GLN A 144 28.57 3.84 -9.66
N VAL A 145 28.59 3.68 -10.98
CA VAL A 145 27.48 4.00 -11.88
C VAL A 145 26.22 3.31 -11.35
N ARG A 146 25.16 4.09 -11.05
CA ARG A 146 23.84 3.51 -10.75
C ARG A 146 23.33 2.87 -12.03
N TRP A 147 23.34 1.54 -12.07
CA TRP A 147 22.69 0.78 -13.13
C TRP A 147 21.17 0.87 -12.92
N ILE A 148 20.58 1.95 -13.43
CA ILE A 148 19.14 2.03 -13.62
C ILE A 148 18.83 1.00 -14.71
N CYS A 149 17.99 0.02 -14.42
CA CYS A 149 17.51 -0.87 -15.47
C CYS A 149 16.83 0.02 -16.52
N MET A 150 17.20 -0.12 -17.80
CA MET A 150 16.64 0.71 -18.86
C MET A 150 15.11 0.63 -18.95
N ASP A 151 14.54 -0.44 -18.41
CA ASP A 151 13.10 -0.69 -18.37
C ASP A 151 12.41 -0.21 -17.07
N GLY A 152 13.13 0.53 -16.22
CA GLY A 152 12.63 1.04 -14.94
C GLY A 152 12.86 0.09 -13.76
N PRO A 153 12.45 0.47 -12.54
CA PRO A 153 12.80 -0.24 -11.31
C PRO A 153 12.24 -1.66 -11.20
N GLY A 154 11.36 -2.07 -12.13
CA GLY A 154 10.64 -3.36 -12.12
C GLY A 154 9.64 -3.52 -10.97
N PHE A 155 9.88 -2.84 -9.84
CA PHE A 155 9.14 -2.95 -8.61
C PHE A 155 9.16 -1.66 -7.79
N VAL A 156 8.11 -1.41 -7.00
CA VAL A 156 8.06 -0.36 -5.98
C VAL A 156 7.42 -0.94 -4.71
N THR A 157 8.06 -0.70 -3.55
CA THR A 157 7.43 -0.93 -2.25
C THR A 157 7.11 0.41 -1.61
N GLU A 158 5.89 0.59 -1.14
CA GLU A 158 5.47 1.71 -0.33
C GLU A 158 4.91 1.19 1.01
N ARG A 159 5.18 1.93 2.07
CA ARG A 159 4.82 1.58 3.43
C ARG A 159 4.21 2.80 4.12
N LEU A 160 3.03 2.65 4.69
CA LEU A 160 2.39 3.65 5.55
C LEU A 160 2.23 3.05 6.94
N THR A 161 2.97 3.61 7.90
CA THR A 161 2.89 3.22 9.31
C THR A 161 2.84 4.44 10.20
N LYS A 162 1.97 4.44 11.21
CA LYS A 162 1.83 5.56 12.17
C LYS A 162 1.67 6.92 11.47
N GLY A 163 0.93 6.94 10.36
CA GLY A 163 0.68 8.13 9.56
C GLY A 163 1.87 8.64 8.74
N ARG A 164 3.00 7.93 8.69
CA ARG A 164 4.17 8.27 7.86
C ARG A 164 4.30 7.30 6.69
N ALA A 165 4.39 7.86 5.48
CA ALA A 165 4.64 7.09 4.27
C ALA A 165 6.14 7.08 3.96
N HIS A 166 6.65 5.96 3.46
CA HIS A 166 7.99 5.83 2.88
C HIS A 166 7.94 4.84 1.72
N TRP A 167 8.92 4.89 0.82
CA TRP A 167 8.98 3.95 -0.29
C TRP A 167 10.40 3.63 -0.71
N LEU A 168 10.53 2.50 -1.40
CA LEU A 168 11.74 2.04 -2.02
C LEU A 168 11.43 1.56 -3.43
N SER A 169 12.10 2.15 -4.42
CA SER A 169 12.06 1.68 -5.81
C SER A 169 13.09 0.57 -6.02
N GLY A 170 12.78 -0.40 -6.88
CA GLY A 170 13.72 -1.44 -7.30
C GLY A 170 14.85 -0.91 -8.17
N PHE A 171 15.93 -1.69 -8.26
CA PHE A 171 17.09 -1.43 -9.12
C PHE A 171 17.71 -2.74 -9.57
N CYS A 172 18.49 -2.66 -10.65
CA CYS A 172 19.34 -3.77 -11.08
C CYS A 172 20.46 -3.98 -10.05
N GLY A 173 20.79 -5.25 -9.77
CA GLY A 173 21.81 -5.65 -8.81
C GLY A 173 21.26 -5.93 -7.41
N ASP A 174 22.14 -5.91 -6.41
CA ASP A 174 21.77 -6.18 -5.02
C ASP A 174 21.04 -4.95 -4.44
N ASN A 175 19.72 -5.04 -4.36
CA ASN A 175 18.84 -3.99 -3.83
C ASN A 175 17.88 -4.58 -2.79
N PRO A 176 17.65 -3.92 -1.64
CA PRO A 176 16.72 -4.42 -0.63
C PRO A 176 15.29 -4.65 -1.16
N ASN A 177 14.86 -3.90 -2.17
CA ASN A 177 13.54 -4.10 -2.79
C ASN A 177 13.43 -5.43 -3.55
N ASN A 178 14.55 -5.99 -4.02
CA ASN A 178 14.56 -7.32 -4.65
C ASN A 178 14.35 -8.42 -3.60
N ALA A 179 14.85 -8.23 -2.38
CA ALA A 179 14.55 -9.12 -1.25
C ALA A 179 13.08 -9.01 -0.83
N ILE A 180 12.50 -7.81 -0.83
CA ILE A 180 11.06 -7.62 -0.59
C ILE A 180 10.23 -8.36 -1.65
N ALA A 181 10.59 -8.22 -2.93
CA ALA A 181 9.93 -8.95 -4.02
C ALA A 181 9.94 -10.47 -3.77
N ALA A 182 11.12 -11.04 -3.47
CA ALA A 182 11.26 -12.47 -3.19
C ALA A 182 10.44 -12.95 -1.98
N LEU A 183 10.36 -12.14 -0.91
CA LEU A 183 9.53 -12.45 0.26
C LEU A 183 8.04 -12.54 -0.11
N LEU A 184 7.55 -11.58 -0.89
CA LEU A 184 6.15 -11.51 -1.28
C LEU A 184 5.77 -12.57 -2.32
N ASP A 185 6.66 -12.87 -3.26
CA ASP A 185 6.48 -13.97 -4.21
C ASP A 185 6.40 -15.30 -3.47
N GLY A 186 7.31 -15.54 -2.51
CA GLY A 186 7.28 -16.73 -1.65
C GLY A 186 5.97 -16.84 -0.85
N LEU A 187 5.44 -15.72 -0.35
CA LEU A 187 4.13 -15.70 0.33
C LEU A 187 3.00 -16.11 -0.62
N LEU A 188 2.97 -15.58 -1.84
CA LEU A 188 1.95 -15.91 -2.83
C LEU A 188 2.03 -17.39 -3.25
N GLU A 189 3.24 -17.89 -3.51
CA GLU A 189 3.47 -19.29 -3.88
C GLU A 189 2.98 -20.25 -2.80
N GLN A 190 3.31 -19.99 -1.53
CA GLN A 190 2.83 -20.78 -0.40
C GLN A 190 1.29 -20.82 -0.33
N GLN A 191 0.63 -19.68 -0.60
CA GLN A 191 -0.84 -19.59 -0.58
C GLN A 191 -1.49 -20.27 -1.79
N VAL A 192 -0.87 -20.21 -2.96
CA VAL A 192 -1.34 -20.99 -4.13
C VAL A 192 -1.19 -22.48 -3.83
N ALA A 193 -0.01 -22.91 -3.35
CA ALA A 193 0.29 -24.30 -3.06
C ALA A 193 -0.65 -24.89 -2.01
N SER A 194 -1.02 -24.14 -0.97
CA SER A 194 -1.96 -24.59 0.06
C SER A 194 -3.39 -24.81 -0.47
N ARG A 195 -3.77 -24.12 -1.56
CA ARG A 195 -5.10 -24.21 -2.18
C ARG A 195 -5.20 -25.30 -3.25
N LEU A 196 -4.11 -25.64 -3.95
CA LEU A 196 -4.12 -26.65 -5.03
C LEU A 196 -4.66 -28.05 -4.62
N PRO A 197 -4.35 -28.62 -3.44
CA PRO A 197 -4.90 -29.91 -3.01
C PRO A 197 -6.44 -29.94 -2.96
N SER A 198 -7.06 -28.80 -2.65
CA SER A 198 -8.53 -28.67 -2.58
C SER A 198 -9.22 -28.65 -3.94
N LEU A 199 -8.48 -28.39 -5.03
CA LEU A 199 -9.02 -28.38 -6.39
C LEU A 199 -9.05 -29.76 -7.04
N LYS A 200 -8.12 -30.65 -6.67
CA LYS A 200 -8.03 -32.02 -7.24
C LYS A 200 -9.14 -32.97 -6.77
N THR A 201 -9.87 -32.66 -5.70
CA THR A 201 -10.91 -33.55 -5.13
C THR A 201 -12.31 -33.26 -5.64
N ARG A 202 -12.53 -32.19 -6.44
CA ARG A 202 -13.79 -32.03 -7.18
C ARG A 202 -13.80 -33.05 -8.33
N LYS A 203 -14.32 -34.26 -8.07
CA LYS A 203 -14.81 -35.15 -9.13
C LYS A 203 -15.76 -34.35 -10.00
N SER A 204 -15.42 -34.15 -11.27
CA SER A 204 -16.36 -33.62 -12.26
C SER A 204 -17.63 -34.46 -12.19
N PRO A 205 -18.83 -33.85 -12.06
CA PRO A 205 -20.06 -34.59 -12.18
C PRO A 205 -20.03 -35.33 -13.52
N ARG A 206 -20.19 -36.66 -13.48
CA ARG A 206 -20.38 -37.44 -14.70
C ARG A 206 -21.69 -36.96 -15.31
N LEU A 207 -21.61 -36.36 -16.49
CA LEU A 207 -22.75 -36.13 -17.38
C LEU A 207 -23.27 -37.47 -17.88
#